data_AF-A0A348WB25-F1
#
_entry.id   AF-A0A348WB25-F1
#
_cell.length_a   1.000
_cell.length_b   1.000
_cell.length_c   1.000
_cell.angle_alpha   90.00
_cell.angle_beta   90.00
_cell.angle_gamma   90.00
#
_symmetry.space_group_name_H-M   'P 1'
#
loop_
_entity.id
_entity.type
_entity.pdbx_description
1 polymer ?
#
loop_
_entity_poly.entity_id
_entity_poly.type
_entity_poly.pdbx_seq_one_letter_code
_entity_poly.pdbx_strand_id
1 'polypeptide(L)'
;VEVRRLAAEGRFDYLLIESTGISEPLPVAATFEFRDEAGESLSDVARLDTMVTVVDAVNLLRDYASHDFLHDRGEVMGEGDERTLVHLLTDQIEFADVIVLNKVSDAGPERVDAARKILRSLNADAKIIETDRSEVAPALVLDTGLFDFERAHEHALWAKELYGFAEHVPEAEEYGVTSYVYRARRPFVPEAIHAVLNGDLPGVIRAKGHFWIATRPEWVAEFSLAGALSSVAPLGQWWASVPEARRPDHDSARAYMQAHWQEPWGDRRQEIVFIGSGIDWVALRARLDAALVPEEAARGPEALAALAGMADPFPGWRRVEAAE
;
A
#
# COMPACT_ATOMS: atom_id res chain seq x y z
N VAL A 1 7.64 -24.20 1.01
CA VAL A 1 8.15 -25.60 0.97
C VAL A 1 9.14 -25.88 2.11
N GLU A 2 10.20 -25.08 2.26
CA GLU A 2 11.24 -25.34 3.27
C GLU A 2 10.75 -25.23 4.73
N VAL A 3 9.91 -24.22 5.05
CA VAL A 3 9.29 -24.07 6.38
C VAL A 3 8.52 -25.33 6.80
N ARG A 4 7.70 -25.89 5.90
CA ARG A 4 6.92 -27.11 6.15
C ARG A 4 7.82 -28.33 6.39
N ARG A 5 8.93 -28.44 5.65
CA ARG A 5 9.93 -29.51 5.82
C ARG A 5 10.58 -29.42 7.21
N LEU A 6 11.03 -28.23 7.60
CA LEU A 6 11.67 -28.00 8.89
C LEU A 6 10.72 -28.20 10.08
N ALA A 7 9.47 -27.73 9.96
CA ALA A 7 8.44 -27.96 10.97
C ALA A 7 8.15 -29.47 11.15
N ALA A 8 8.09 -30.23 10.06
CA ALA A 8 7.85 -31.68 10.11
C ALA A 8 8.99 -32.49 10.75
N GLU A 9 10.22 -31.95 10.83
CA GLU A 9 11.34 -32.64 11.49
C GLU A 9 11.18 -32.69 13.03
N GLY A 10 10.40 -31.77 13.63
CA GLY A 10 10.19 -31.73 15.09
C GLY A 10 11.46 -31.49 15.92
N ARG A 11 12.51 -30.93 15.31
CA ARG A 11 13.82 -30.68 15.94
C ARG A 11 14.06 -29.23 16.31
N PHE A 12 13.18 -28.32 15.89
CA PHE A 12 13.31 -26.87 16.07
C PHE A 12 12.03 -26.32 16.70
N ASP A 13 12.18 -25.50 17.73
CA ASP A 13 11.07 -24.85 18.42
C ASP A 13 10.68 -23.51 17.78
N TYR A 14 11.61 -22.89 17.04
CA TYR A 14 11.42 -21.56 16.45
C TYR A 14 12.22 -21.40 15.15
N LEU A 15 11.66 -20.66 14.19
CA LEU A 15 12.28 -20.34 12.91
C LEU A 15 12.48 -18.82 12.83
N LEU A 16 13.73 -18.39 12.76
CA LEU A 16 14.07 -17.00 12.43
C LEU A 16 14.35 -16.91 10.94
N ILE A 17 13.54 -16.11 10.24
CA ILE A 17 13.67 -15.89 8.80
C ILE A 17 14.28 -14.51 8.60
N GLU A 18 15.52 -14.47 8.14
CA GLU A 18 16.13 -13.25 7.62
C GLU A 18 15.67 -13.08 6.17
N SER A 19 14.78 -12.12 5.94
CA SER A 19 14.42 -11.71 4.59
C SER A 19 15.55 -10.87 4.00
N THR A 20 15.68 -10.84 2.67
CA THR A 20 16.65 -9.93 2.04
C THR A 20 16.30 -8.49 2.42
N GLY A 21 17.29 -7.59 2.47
CA GLY A 21 17.07 -6.17 2.80
C GLY A 21 16.05 -5.46 1.89
N ILE A 22 15.72 -6.09 0.76
CA ILE A 22 14.79 -5.65 -0.29
C ILE A 22 13.46 -6.42 -0.33
N SER A 23 13.22 -7.27 0.68
CA SER A 23 11.99 -8.05 0.80
C SER A 23 10.89 -7.22 1.46
N GLU A 24 9.68 -7.36 0.91
CA GLU A 24 8.48 -6.78 1.46
C GLU A 24 7.92 -7.68 2.58
N PRO A 25 7.49 -7.11 3.72
CA PRO A 25 6.95 -7.90 4.84
C PRO A 25 5.64 -8.60 4.51
N LEU A 26 4.80 -7.96 3.70
CA LEU A 26 3.44 -8.40 3.38
C LEU A 26 3.41 -9.74 2.62
N PRO A 27 4.15 -9.92 1.49
CA PRO A 27 4.22 -11.23 0.83
C PRO A 27 4.72 -12.35 1.73
N VAL A 28 5.64 -12.06 2.65
CA VAL A 28 6.11 -13.05 3.63
C VAL A 28 4.98 -13.44 4.56
N ALA A 29 4.28 -12.48 5.17
CA ALA A 29 3.15 -12.76 6.06
C ALA A 29 1.98 -13.44 5.34
N ALA A 30 1.64 -13.03 4.12
CA ALA A 30 0.56 -13.60 3.32
C ALA A 30 0.78 -15.09 3.00
N THR A 31 2.03 -15.54 2.85
CA THR A 31 2.32 -16.97 2.66
C THR A 31 1.94 -17.84 3.87
N PHE A 32 1.79 -17.24 5.06
CA PHE A 32 1.31 -17.94 6.25
C PHE A 32 -0.21 -18.07 6.31
N GLU A 33 -0.95 -17.20 5.62
CA GLU A 33 -2.42 -17.24 5.59
C GLU A 33 -2.96 -17.95 4.35
N PHE A 34 -2.26 -17.86 3.20
CA PHE A 34 -2.72 -18.45 1.95
C PHE A 34 -2.91 -19.97 2.06
N ARG A 35 -4.06 -20.45 1.56
CA ARG A 35 -4.36 -21.86 1.38
C ARG A 35 -4.16 -22.22 -0.09
N ASP A 36 -3.37 -23.26 -0.34
CA ASP A 36 -3.13 -23.74 -1.70
C ASP A 36 -4.37 -24.47 -2.28
N GLU A 37 -4.25 -24.97 -3.52
CA GLU A 37 -5.31 -25.71 -4.21
C GLU A 37 -5.74 -27.00 -3.48
N ALA A 38 -4.90 -27.53 -2.60
CA ALA A 38 -5.20 -28.67 -1.74
C ALA A 38 -5.84 -28.25 -0.39
N GLY A 39 -5.97 -26.94 -0.15
CA GLY A 39 -6.52 -26.36 1.07
C GLY A 39 -5.51 -26.27 2.22
N GLU A 40 -4.22 -26.49 1.98
CA GLU A 40 -3.18 -26.47 3.01
C GLU A 40 -2.56 -25.07 3.16
N SER A 41 -2.26 -24.66 4.39
CA SER A 41 -1.57 -23.40 4.71
C SER A 41 -0.30 -23.64 5.53
N LEU A 42 0.63 -22.68 5.54
CA LEU A 42 1.77 -22.71 6.47
C LEU A 42 1.32 -22.47 7.92
N SER A 43 0.21 -21.75 8.14
CA SER A 43 -0.41 -21.60 9.47
C SER A 43 -0.80 -22.93 10.12
N ASP A 44 -1.02 -23.99 9.33
CA ASP A 44 -1.35 -25.32 9.85
C ASP A 44 -0.16 -26.01 10.53
N VAL A 45 1.08 -25.54 10.28
CA VAL A 45 2.32 -26.16 10.80
C VAL A 45 3.24 -25.19 11.55
N ALA A 46 3.08 -23.88 11.39
CA ALA A 46 3.87 -22.85 12.05
C ALA A 46 3.06 -21.57 12.27
N ARG A 47 3.24 -20.92 13.42
CA ARG A 47 2.63 -19.63 13.74
C ARG A 47 3.62 -18.50 13.41
N LEU A 48 3.15 -17.45 12.74
CA LEU A 48 3.89 -16.19 12.62
C LEU A 48 3.80 -15.45 13.96
N ASP A 49 4.95 -15.14 14.57
CA ASP A 49 5.00 -14.70 15.97
C ASP A 49 5.33 -13.21 16.14
N THR A 50 6.35 -12.71 15.45
CA THR A 50 6.81 -11.32 15.56
C THR A 50 7.45 -10.88 14.25
N MET A 51 7.04 -9.73 13.71
CA MET A 51 7.70 -9.03 12.63
C MET A 51 8.68 -8.00 13.20
N VAL A 52 9.96 -8.14 12.85
CA VAL A 52 11.05 -7.31 13.40
C VAL A 52 11.73 -6.56 12.28
N THR A 53 11.76 -5.23 12.38
CA THR A 53 12.46 -4.36 11.42
C THR A 53 13.62 -3.65 12.11
N VAL A 54 14.83 -3.78 11.56
CA VAL A 54 16.02 -3.08 12.07
C VAL A 54 16.22 -1.80 11.28
N VAL A 55 16.25 -0.67 11.97
CA VAL A 55 16.36 0.66 11.37
C VAL A 55 17.65 1.33 11.78
N ASP A 56 18.40 1.86 10.81
CA ASP A 56 19.63 2.60 11.06
C ASP A 56 19.35 4.06 11.42
N ALA A 57 19.58 4.45 12.68
CA ALA A 57 19.34 5.83 13.15
C ALA A 57 20.22 6.89 12.48
N VAL A 58 21.40 6.51 11.97
CA VAL A 58 22.32 7.43 11.29
C VAL A 58 21.81 7.74 9.89
N ASN A 59 21.31 6.73 9.18
CA ASN A 59 20.97 6.84 7.78
C ASN A 59 19.48 7.06 7.53
N LEU A 60 18.58 6.74 8.47
CA LEU A 60 17.12 6.84 8.27
C LEU A 60 16.69 8.20 7.73
N LEU A 61 17.18 9.30 8.31
CA LEU A 61 16.80 10.65 7.87
C LEU A 61 17.25 10.94 6.44
N ARG A 62 18.45 10.45 6.07
CA ARG A 62 18.99 10.62 4.72
C ARG A 62 18.25 9.74 3.74
N ASP A 63 18.05 8.47 4.08
CA ASP A 63 17.39 7.50 3.22
C ASP A 63 15.91 7.88 3.06
N TYR A 64 15.24 8.37 4.09
CA TYR A 64 13.86 8.88 4.02
C TYR A 64 13.72 10.18 3.21
N ALA A 65 14.76 11.00 3.16
CA ALA A 65 14.79 12.24 2.38
C ALA A 65 15.38 12.08 0.96
N SER A 66 15.93 10.91 0.62
CA SER A 66 16.58 10.67 -0.66
C SER A 66 15.59 10.19 -1.72
N HIS A 67 15.95 10.42 -2.99
CA HIS A 67 15.24 9.91 -4.15
C HIS A 67 15.99 8.71 -4.76
N ASP A 68 16.88 8.07 -3.98
CA ASP A 68 17.76 7.00 -4.47
C ASP A 68 16.91 5.75 -4.75
N PHE A 69 17.03 5.21 -5.97
CA PHE A 69 16.40 3.96 -6.35
C PHE A 69 17.23 2.77 -5.86
N LEU A 70 16.60 1.62 -5.59
CA LEU A 70 17.30 0.41 -5.12
C LEU A 70 18.45 -0.03 -6.06
N HIS A 71 18.33 0.24 -7.37
CA HIS A 71 19.38 -0.03 -8.37
C HIS A 71 20.70 0.73 -8.12
N ASP A 72 20.66 1.92 -7.50
CA ASP A 72 21.84 2.78 -7.30
C ASP A 72 22.78 2.25 -6.21
N ARG A 73 22.30 1.30 -5.38
CA ARG A 73 23.08 0.67 -4.30
C ARG A 73 23.41 -0.80 -4.53
N GLY A 74 23.04 -1.35 -5.69
CA GLY A 74 23.37 -2.74 -6.05
C GLY A 74 22.54 -3.82 -5.35
N GLU A 75 21.43 -3.45 -4.70
CA GLU A 75 20.50 -4.40 -4.07
C GLU A 75 19.22 -4.49 -4.91
N VAL A 76 19.19 -5.43 -5.85
CA VAL A 76 18.12 -5.54 -6.86
C VAL A 76 17.65 -6.99 -6.96
N MET A 77 16.33 -7.22 -6.95
CA MET A 77 15.75 -8.50 -7.40
C MET A 77 15.44 -8.44 -8.91
N GLY A 78 16.48 -8.47 -9.74
CA GLY A 78 16.36 -8.62 -11.21
C GLY A 78 16.24 -7.33 -12.02
N GLU A 79 16.28 -7.47 -13.35
CA GLU A 79 16.13 -6.38 -14.31
C GLU A 79 14.65 -5.94 -14.38
N GLY A 80 14.24 -5.00 -13.54
CA GLY A 80 12.87 -4.47 -13.52
C GLY A 80 12.43 -3.85 -12.19
N ASP A 81 13.28 -3.84 -11.17
CA ASP A 81 12.95 -3.29 -9.85
C ASP A 81 13.08 -1.75 -9.83
N GLU A 82 11.99 -1.05 -10.18
CA GLU A 82 11.89 0.43 -10.16
C GLU A 82 11.53 1.00 -8.77
N ARG A 83 11.59 0.20 -7.71
CA ARG A 83 11.22 0.65 -6.35
C ARG A 83 12.26 1.63 -5.79
N THR A 84 11.78 2.67 -5.09
CA THR A 84 12.64 3.56 -4.31
C THR A 84 12.88 2.96 -2.93
N LEU A 85 14.08 3.13 -2.39
CA LEU A 85 14.46 2.62 -1.07
C LEU A 85 13.50 3.09 0.04
N VAL A 86 12.94 4.29 -0.12
CA VAL A 86 12.00 4.91 0.82
C VAL A 86 10.69 4.14 0.95
N HIS A 87 10.11 3.68 -0.17
CA HIS A 87 8.84 2.93 -0.14
C HIS A 87 9.01 1.61 0.61
N LEU A 88 10.08 0.88 0.30
CA LEU A 88 10.40 -0.37 0.97
C LEU A 88 10.65 -0.18 2.48
N LEU A 89 11.45 0.83 2.85
CA LEU A 89 11.71 1.14 4.26
C LEU A 89 10.41 1.50 5.00
N THR A 90 9.51 2.22 4.33
CA THR A 90 8.20 2.59 4.89
C THR A 90 7.36 1.34 5.13
N ASP A 91 7.21 0.47 4.14
CA ASP A 91 6.44 -0.78 4.26
C ASP A 91 7.01 -1.69 5.37
N GLN A 92 8.34 -1.77 5.48
CA GLN A 92 9.02 -2.52 6.54
C GLN A 92 8.78 -1.94 7.94
N ILE A 93 8.72 -0.61 8.08
CA ILE A 93 8.44 0.05 9.36
C ILE A 93 6.96 -0.10 9.73
N GLU A 94 6.06 0.11 8.77
CA GLU A 94 4.60 0.03 8.95
C GLU A 94 4.17 -1.37 9.42
N PHE A 95 4.86 -2.42 8.98
CA PHE A 95 4.48 -3.80 9.27
C PHE A 95 5.22 -4.41 10.48
N ALA A 96 6.10 -3.66 11.13
CA ALA A 96 6.88 -4.16 12.25
C ALA A 96 6.07 -4.21 13.55
N ASP A 97 6.09 -5.35 14.25
CA ASP A 97 5.67 -5.42 15.65
C ASP A 97 6.74 -4.79 16.55
N VAL A 98 8.01 -5.01 16.19
CA VAL A 98 9.19 -4.53 16.90
C VAL A 98 10.12 -3.82 15.94
N ILE A 99 10.43 -2.56 16.23
CA ILE A 99 11.43 -1.78 15.50
C ILE A 99 12.69 -1.68 16.35
N VAL A 100 13.79 -2.23 15.85
CA VAL A 100 15.12 -2.08 16.46
C VAL A 100 15.78 -0.85 15.86
N LEU A 101 15.70 0.29 16.54
CA LEU A 101 16.39 1.52 16.16
C LEU A 101 17.86 1.40 16.58
N ASN A 102 18.72 1.09 15.61
CA ASN A 102 20.12 0.76 15.81
C ASN A 102 21.05 1.96 15.54
N LYS A 103 22.27 1.91 16.07
CA LYS A 103 23.33 2.95 15.93
C LYS A 103 22.96 4.28 16.60
N VAL A 104 22.24 4.21 17.72
CA VAL A 104 21.78 5.40 18.44
C VAL A 104 22.94 6.26 18.97
N SER A 105 24.06 5.64 19.36
CA SER A 105 25.25 6.37 19.82
C SER A 105 25.91 7.15 18.69
N ASP A 106 25.96 6.57 17.48
CA ASP A 106 26.56 7.20 16.29
C ASP A 106 25.68 8.32 15.73
N ALA A 107 24.35 8.17 15.85
CA ALA A 107 23.39 9.15 15.34
C ALA A 107 23.31 10.41 16.20
N GLY A 108 23.49 10.27 17.52
CA GLY A 108 23.33 11.35 18.48
C GLY A 108 21.87 11.69 18.78
N PRO A 109 21.60 12.41 19.88
CA PRO A 109 20.25 12.54 20.45
C PRO A 109 19.24 13.22 19.53
N GLU A 110 19.66 14.21 18.75
CA GLU A 110 18.76 14.93 17.83
C GLU A 110 18.26 14.05 16.68
N ARG A 111 19.15 13.25 16.09
CA ARG A 111 18.79 12.34 14.99
C ARG A 111 17.98 11.16 15.49
N VAL A 112 18.30 10.62 16.67
CA VAL A 112 17.50 9.56 17.31
C VAL A 112 16.09 10.07 17.60
N ASP A 113 15.93 11.29 18.11
CA ASP A 113 14.61 11.86 18.35
C ASP A 113 13.81 12.06 17.05
N ALA A 114 14.47 12.57 16.00
CA ALA A 114 13.84 12.71 14.69
C ALA A 114 13.46 11.35 14.08
N ALA A 115 14.34 10.35 14.18
CA ALA A 115 14.07 8.99 13.74
C ALA A 115 12.89 8.40 14.50
N ARG A 116 12.84 8.53 15.83
CA ARG A 116 11.74 8.07 16.66
C ARG A 116 10.40 8.68 16.25
N LYS A 117 10.38 9.98 15.93
CA LYS A 117 9.17 10.68 15.43
C LYS A 117 8.71 10.12 14.09
N ILE A 118 9.63 9.86 13.16
CA ILE A 118 9.31 9.24 11.87
C ILE A 118 8.74 7.84 12.12
N LEU A 119 9.43 7.00 12.89
CA LEU A 119 8.97 5.64 13.19
C LEU A 119 7.57 5.64 13.82
N ARG A 120 7.31 6.54 14.78
CA ARG A 120 5.98 6.66 15.41
C ARG A 120 4.91 7.20 14.48
N SER A 121 5.26 8.06 13.52
CA SER A 121 4.32 8.52 12.50
C SER A 121 3.94 7.44 11.48
N LEU A 122 4.83 6.47 11.26
CA LEU A 122 4.60 5.36 10.35
C LEU A 122 3.95 4.17 11.06
N ASN A 123 4.36 3.89 12.29
CA ASN A 123 3.85 2.80 13.09
C ASN A 123 3.75 3.21 14.57
N ALA A 124 2.55 3.60 14.97
CA ALA A 124 2.27 4.08 16.32
C ALA A 124 2.39 2.95 17.35
N ASP A 125 2.07 1.72 16.96
CA ASP A 125 1.92 0.57 17.86
C ASP A 125 3.21 -0.23 18.04
N ALA A 126 4.16 -0.12 17.10
CA ALA A 126 5.41 -0.85 17.15
C ALA A 126 6.18 -0.61 18.44
N LYS A 127 6.74 -1.67 19.00
CA LYS A 127 7.70 -1.55 20.10
C LYS A 127 9.03 -1.08 19.55
N ILE A 128 9.44 0.14 19.88
CA ILE A 128 10.75 0.69 19.48
C ILE A 128 11.79 0.33 20.55
N ILE A 129 12.87 -0.34 20.13
CA ILE A 129 14.02 -0.71 20.96
C ILE A 129 15.23 0.06 20.44
N GLU A 130 15.77 0.95 21.26
CA GLU A 130 16.98 1.72 20.95
C GLU A 130 18.23 0.95 21.38
N THR A 131 19.16 0.76 20.45
CA THR A 131 20.38 -0.01 20.71
C THR A 131 21.53 0.41 19.82
N ASP A 132 22.74 -0.02 20.18
CA ASP A 132 23.88 -0.10 19.27
C ASP A 132 24.13 -1.56 18.90
N ARG A 133 24.74 -1.79 17.73
CA ARG A 133 25.14 -3.12 17.23
C ARG A 133 24.01 -4.17 17.18
N SER A 134 22.75 -3.73 17.18
CA SER A 134 21.55 -4.56 17.28
C SER A 134 21.56 -5.51 18.50
N GLU A 135 22.18 -5.09 19.61
CA GLU A 135 22.21 -5.85 20.86
C GLU A 135 20.83 -5.82 21.56
N VAL A 136 19.97 -6.77 21.17
CA VAL A 136 18.61 -6.92 21.71
C VAL A 136 18.48 -8.25 22.44
N ALA A 137 17.84 -8.24 23.61
CA ALA A 137 17.53 -9.47 24.32
C ALA A 137 16.59 -10.34 23.47
N PRO A 138 16.88 -11.63 23.20
CA PRO A 138 16.09 -12.46 22.30
C PRO A 138 14.60 -12.54 22.67
N ALA A 139 14.27 -12.51 23.97
CA ALA A 139 12.89 -12.50 24.45
C ALA A 139 12.07 -11.24 24.07
N LEU A 140 12.71 -10.22 23.50
CA LEU A 140 12.03 -9.02 22.99
C LEU A 140 11.64 -9.15 21.51
N VAL A 141 12.13 -10.18 20.80
CA VAL A 141 11.97 -10.37 19.36
C VAL A 141 11.59 -11.79 18.95
N LEU A 142 11.77 -12.79 19.84
CA LEU A 142 11.40 -14.18 19.64
C LEU A 142 10.31 -14.58 20.64
N ASP A 143 9.32 -15.35 20.15
CA ASP A 143 8.20 -15.90 20.94
C ASP A 143 7.46 -14.83 21.76
N THR A 144 7.26 -13.67 21.14
CA THR A 144 6.62 -12.52 21.81
C THR A 144 5.09 -12.56 21.67
N GLY A 145 4.60 -13.26 20.66
CA GLY A 145 3.19 -13.33 20.28
C GLY A 145 2.58 -11.98 19.90
N LEU A 146 3.40 -11.03 19.46
CA LEU A 146 2.94 -9.69 19.10
C LEU A 146 2.22 -9.65 17.75
N PHE A 147 2.59 -10.54 16.83
CA PHE A 147 1.95 -10.57 15.51
C PHE A 147 0.49 -11.01 15.64
N ASP A 148 -0.39 -10.13 15.19
CA ASP A 148 -1.83 -10.36 15.14
C ASP A 148 -2.32 -10.19 13.71
N PHE A 149 -2.82 -11.29 13.15
CA PHE A 149 -3.39 -11.29 11.81
C PHE A 149 -4.53 -10.28 11.71
N GLU A 150 -5.47 -10.24 12.66
CA GLU A 150 -6.65 -9.35 12.60
C GLU A 150 -6.22 -7.87 12.55
N ARG A 151 -5.19 -7.48 13.31
CA ARG A 151 -4.60 -6.13 13.25
C ARG A 151 -3.85 -5.89 11.94
N ALA A 152 -3.20 -6.92 11.41
CA ALA A 152 -2.60 -6.86 10.08
C ALA A 152 -3.69 -6.67 9.00
N HIS A 153 -4.88 -7.26 9.13
CA HIS A 153 -6.05 -7.04 8.27
C HIS A 153 -6.56 -5.59 8.27
N GLU A 154 -6.43 -4.88 9.40
CA GLU A 154 -6.79 -3.46 9.53
C GLU A 154 -5.79 -2.51 8.86
N HIS A 155 -4.55 -2.97 8.62
CA HIS A 155 -3.59 -2.20 7.83
C HIS A 155 -4.15 -2.02 6.41
N ALA A 156 -4.21 -0.78 5.94
CA ALA A 156 -4.84 -0.40 4.66
C ALA A 156 -4.27 -1.13 3.41
N LEU A 157 -3.14 -1.83 3.56
CA LEU A 157 -2.53 -2.68 2.54
C LEU A 157 -3.11 -4.11 2.51
N TRP A 158 -3.50 -4.66 3.66
CA TRP A 158 -4.07 -6.00 3.79
C TRP A 158 -5.53 -6.06 3.32
N ALA A 159 -6.32 -5.03 3.62
CA ALA A 159 -7.67 -4.88 3.07
C ALA A 159 -7.70 -4.77 1.53
N LYS A 160 -6.58 -4.34 0.91
CA LYS A 160 -6.42 -4.27 -0.55
C LYS A 160 -6.00 -5.62 -1.16
N GLU A 161 -5.31 -6.46 -0.38
CA GLU A 161 -4.85 -7.80 -0.76
C GLU A 161 -5.90 -8.89 -0.51
N LEU A 162 -6.69 -8.79 0.57
CA LEU A 162 -7.76 -9.76 0.85
C LEU A 162 -9.07 -9.41 0.15
N TYR A 163 -9.93 -8.52 0.65
CA TYR A 163 -11.27 -8.34 0.06
C TYR A 163 -11.91 -7.00 0.43
N GLY A 164 -12.44 -6.30 -0.59
CA GLY A 164 -13.67 -5.50 -0.59
C GLY A 164 -14.11 -4.77 0.69
N PHE A 165 -13.86 -3.46 0.71
CA PHE A 165 -14.36 -2.43 1.63
C PHE A 165 -15.88 -2.49 1.92
N ALA A 166 -16.27 -2.77 3.17
CA ALA A 166 -17.50 -2.27 3.77
C ALA A 166 -17.36 -2.24 5.29
N GLU A 167 -17.51 -1.04 5.88
CA GLU A 167 -17.67 -0.80 7.33
C GLU A 167 -16.40 -0.79 8.18
N HIS A 168 -15.70 0.35 8.21
CA HIS A 168 -14.94 0.71 9.41
C HIS A 168 -14.98 2.22 9.67
N VAL A 169 -15.18 2.58 10.95
CA VAL A 169 -15.25 3.96 11.46
C VAL A 169 -13.95 4.21 12.25
N PRO A 170 -13.11 5.20 11.90
CA PRO A 170 -11.80 5.38 12.55
C PRO A 170 -11.87 6.00 13.95
N GLU A 171 -11.07 5.47 14.88
CA GLU A 171 -10.73 6.01 16.20
C GLU A 171 -9.64 7.12 16.11
N ALA A 172 -9.99 8.23 15.47
CA ALA A 172 -9.05 9.31 15.12
C ALA A 172 -8.96 10.48 16.13
N GLU A 173 -9.22 10.28 17.43
CA GLU A 173 -9.29 11.41 18.39
C GLU A 173 -8.04 11.61 19.28
N GLU A 174 -7.05 10.71 19.32
CA GLU A 174 -5.96 10.81 20.31
C GLU A 174 -4.69 11.56 19.84
N TYR A 175 -4.46 11.74 18.53
CA TYR A 175 -3.21 12.33 17.99
C TYR A 175 -3.38 13.45 16.95
N GLY A 176 -4.60 13.90 16.68
CA GLY A 176 -4.86 14.98 15.70
C GLY A 176 -4.57 14.61 14.24
N VAL A 177 -4.45 13.32 13.93
CA VAL A 177 -4.35 12.76 12.58
C VAL A 177 -5.73 12.25 12.17
N THR A 178 -6.21 12.68 11.01
CA THR A 178 -7.56 12.37 10.49
C THR A 178 -7.45 11.70 9.12
N SER A 179 -8.38 10.79 8.81
CA SER A 179 -8.50 10.14 7.51
C SER A 179 -9.78 10.54 6.80
N TYR A 180 -9.69 10.88 5.52
CA TYR A 180 -10.84 11.20 4.67
C TYR A 180 -10.83 10.35 3.41
N VAL A 181 -11.97 9.79 3.05
CA VAL A 181 -12.09 8.99 1.82
C VAL A 181 -12.88 9.76 0.77
N TYR A 182 -12.23 10.01 -0.37
CA TYR A 182 -12.88 10.53 -1.56
C TYR A 182 -13.51 9.39 -2.35
N ARG A 183 -14.81 9.50 -2.66
CA ARG A 183 -15.52 8.57 -3.53
C ARG A 183 -16.29 9.31 -4.60
N ALA A 184 -16.09 8.91 -5.84
CA ALA A 184 -16.87 9.35 -6.98
C ALA A 184 -16.94 8.23 -8.02
N ARG A 185 -17.86 8.37 -8.98
CA ARG A 185 -18.00 7.42 -10.09
C ARG A 185 -17.76 8.01 -11.45
N ARG A 186 -17.83 9.33 -11.63
CA ARG A 186 -17.54 9.97 -12.93
C ARG A 186 -16.04 9.91 -13.20
N PRO A 187 -15.60 9.77 -14.46
CA PRO A 187 -14.17 9.79 -14.77
C PRO A 187 -13.56 11.14 -14.42
N PHE A 188 -12.27 11.16 -14.10
CA PHE A 188 -11.51 12.39 -14.01
C PHE A 188 -11.06 12.90 -15.39
N VAL A 189 -10.95 14.22 -15.52
CA VAL A 189 -10.21 14.88 -16.60
C VAL A 189 -8.70 14.68 -16.32
N PRO A 190 -7.91 14.06 -17.22
CA PRO A 190 -6.53 13.66 -16.93
C PRO A 190 -5.64 14.80 -16.43
N GLU A 191 -5.61 15.95 -17.14
CA GLU A 191 -4.80 17.11 -16.74
C GLU A 191 -5.22 17.67 -15.38
N ALA A 192 -6.52 17.73 -15.11
CA ALA A 192 -7.05 18.31 -13.87
C ALA A 192 -6.68 17.44 -12.66
N ILE A 193 -6.89 16.12 -12.74
CA ILE A 193 -6.52 15.24 -11.63
C ILE A 193 -5.00 15.15 -11.47
N HIS A 194 -4.24 15.14 -12.57
CA HIS A 194 -2.78 15.21 -12.52
C HIS A 194 -2.30 16.47 -11.78
N ALA A 195 -2.92 17.62 -12.04
CA ALA A 195 -2.59 18.87 -11.35
C ALA A 195 -2.97 18.85 -9.85
N VAL A 196 -4.05 18.16 -9.48
CA VAL A 196 -4.43 18.01 -8.07
C VAL A 196 -3.44 17.11 -7.34
N LEU A 197 -3.13 15.92 -7.90
CA LEU A 197 -2.32 14.90 -7.24
C LEU A 197 -0.83 15.24 -7.20
N ASN A 198 -0.32 16.00 -8.18
CA ASN A 198 1.06 16.53 -8.17
C ASN A 198 1.17 17.94 -7.57
N GLY A 199 0.04 18.52 -7.16
CA GLY A 199 0.01 19.83 -6.53
C GLY A 199 0.25 19.76 -5.02
N ASP A 200 0.21 20.91 -4.36
CA ASP A 200 0.30 20.96 -2.91
C ASP A 200 -0.94 20.31 -2.26
N LEU A 201 -0.72 19.47 -1.26
CA LEU A 201 -1.73 18.76 -0.49
C LEU A 201 -1.51 19.03 1.01
N PRO A 202 -1.82 20.27 1.49
CA PRO A 202 -1.49 20.68 2.85
C PRO A 202 -2.11 19.77 3.91
N GLY A 203 -1.29 19.37 4.87
CA GLY A 203 -1.71 18.50 5.96
C GLY A 203 -1.87 17.02 5.57
N VAL A 204 -1.82 16.67 4.28
CA VAL A 204 -1.81 15.28 3.83
C VAL A 204 -0.41 14.71 4.04
N ILE A 205 -0.34 13.64 4.83
CA ILE A 205 0.88 12.89 5.10
C ILE A 205 0.95 11.67 4.17
N ARG A 206 -0.20 11.07 3.88
CA ARG A 206 -0.34 9.89 3.03
C ARG A 206 -1.63 9.95 2.22
N ALA A 207 -1.61 9.40 1.02
CA ALA A 207 -2.83 9.06 0.32
C ALA A 207 -2.66 7.76 -0.47
N LYS A 208 -3.68 6.92 -0.52
CA LYS A 208 -3.65 5.70 -1.34
C LYS A 208 -5.04 5.44 -1.89
N GLY A 209 -5.11 4.93 -3.11
CA GLY A 209 -6.41 4.70 -3.70
C GLY A 209 -6.33 4.15 -5.09
N HIS A 210 -7.49 4.10 -5.73
CA HIS A 210 -7.59 3.89 -7.16
C HIS A 210 -8.53 4.93 -7.77
N PHE A 211 -8.30 5.21 -9.04
CA PHE A 211 -9.12 6.11 -9.83
C PHE A 211 -9.11 5.71 -11.29
N TRP A 212 -9.89 6.43 -12.09
CA TRP A 212 -9.94 6.23 -13.52
C TRP A 212 -10.11 7.58 -14.24
N ILE A 213 -9.60 7.64 -15.47
CA ILE A 213 -9.56 8.87 -16.27
C ILE A 213 -10.31 8.67 -17.58
N ALA A 214 -10.86 9.77 -18.11
CA ALA A 214 -11.76 9.73 -19.26
C ALA A 214 -11.11 9.20 -20.54
N THR A 215 -9.81 9.41 -20.71
CA THR A 215 -9.02 9.01 -21.88
C THR A 215 -8.67 7.53 -21.90
N ARG A 216 -8.74 6.85 -20.75
CA ARG A 216 -8.34 5.45 -20.55
C ARG A 216 -9.37 4.70 -19.71
N PRO A 217 -10.64 4.64 -20.14
CA PRO A 217 -11.76 4.16 -19.32
C PRO A 217 -11.72 2.67 -19.00
N GLU A 218 -10.86 1.90 -19.67
CA GLU A 218 -10.63 0.49 -19.41
C GLU A 218 -9.72 0.24 -18.21
N TRP A 219 -8.89 1.21 -17.82
CA TRP A 219 -7.86 1.03 -16.80
C TRP A 219 -8.30 1.49 -15.42
N VAL A 220 -7.85 0.73 -14.41
CA VAL A 220 -7.80 1.13 -13.01
C VAL A 220 -6.42 1.71 -12.76
N ALA A 221 -6.32 2.98 -12.37
CA ALA A 221 -5.07 3.60 -11.96
C ALA A 221 -4.97 3.55 -10.43
N GLU A 222 -3.85 3.09 -9.90
CA GLU A 222 -3.52 3.26 -8.48
C GLU A 222 -2.85 4.62 -8.26
N PHE A 223 -3.24 5.31 -7.18
CA PHE A 223 -2.49 6.44 -6.65
C PHE A 223 -1.89 6.06 -5.31
N SER A 224 -0.63 6.40 -5.11
CA SER A 224 0.05 6.31 -3.82
C SER A 224 0.81 7.59 -3.55
N LEU A 225 0.71 8.11 -2.34
CA LEU A 225 1.42 9.28 -1.84
C LEU A 225 1.90 8.94 -0.43
N ALA A 226 3.21 9.06 -0.20
CA ALA A 226 3.82 8.93 1.12
C ALA A 226 4.89 10.01 1.27
N GLY A 227 4.70 10.91 2.23
CA GLY A 227 5.57 12.08 2.38
C GLY A 227 5.50 12.99 1.14
N ALA A 228 6.65 13.23 0.50
CA ALA A 228 6.75 14.09 -0.69
C ALA A 228 6.66 13.32 -2.03
N LEU A 229 6.61 11.99 -2.00
CA LEU A 229 6.61 11.15 -3.19
C LEU A 229 5.19 10.72 -3.52
N SER A 230 4.80 10.92 -4.78
CA SER A 230 3.54 10.41 -5.31
C SER A 230 3.79 9.60 -6.58
N SER A 231 3.03 8.52 -6.76
CA SER A 231 3.11 7.66 -7.93
C SER A 231 1.71 7.34 -8.46
N VAL A 232 1.63 7.16 -9.77
CA VAL A 232 0.44 6.66 -10.47
C VAL A 232 0.83 5.52 -11.39
N ALA A 233 0.26 4.34 -11.14
CA ALA A 233 0.55 3.12 -11.89
C ALA A 233 -0.74 2.41 -12.32
N PRO A 234 -0.74 1.66 -13.43
CA PRO A 234 -1.87 0.82 -13.79
C PRO A 234 -2.00 -0.36 -12.81
N LEU A 235 -3.17 -0.52 -12.20
CA LEU A 235 -3.48 -1.63 -11.29
C LEU A 235 -4.15 -2.80 -12.02
N GLY A 236 -4.88 -2.53 -13.10
CA GLY A 236 -5.64 -3.53 -13.83
C GLY A 236 -6.70 -2.92 -14.73
N GLN A 237 -7.72 -3.72 -15.11
CA GLN A 237 -8.82 -3.26 -15.94
C GLN A 237 -10.17 -3.42 -15.23
N TRP A 238 -11.10 -2.53 -15.55
CA TRP A 238 -12.48 -2.60 -15.04
C TRP A 238 -13.25 -3.74 -15.71
N TRP A 239 -14.07 -4.48 -14.95
CA TRP A 239 -14.93 -5.52 -15.53
C TRP A 239 -15.96 -4.94 -16.50
N ALA A 240 -16.35 -3.69 -16.29
CA ALA A 240 -17.21 -2.95 -17.21
C ALA A 240 -16.53 -2.58 -18.54
N SER A 241 -15.23 -2.89 -18.73
CA SER A 241 -14.54 -2.84 -20.03
C SER A 241 -14.40 -4.21 -20.70
N VAL A 242 -14.65 -5.29 -19.94
CA VAL A 242 -14.55 -6.67 -20.44
C VAL A 242 -15.90 -7.09 -21.03
N PRO A 243 -15.94 -7.61 -22.27
CA PRO A 243 -17.16 -8.17 -22.85
C PRO A 243 -17.74 -9.26 -21.96
N GLU A 244 -19.07 -9.29 -21.81
CA GLU A 244 -19.76 -10.18 -20.88
C GLU A 244 -19.36 -11.66 -21.05
N ALA A 245 -19.21 -12.13 -22.29
CA ALA A 245 -18.79 -13.49 -22.62
C ALA A 245 -17.35 -13.86 -22.16
N ARG A 246 -16.53 -12.87 -21.80
CA ARG A 246 -15.15 -13.05 -21.31
C ARG A 246 -14.98 -12.71 -19.84
N ARG A 247 -16.05 -12.36 -19.13
CA ARG A 247 -15.99 -12.12 -17.70
C ARG A 247 -15.82 -13.45 -16.96
N PRO A 248 -15.05 -13.49 -15.85
CA PRO A 248 -14.90 -14.71 -15.08
C PRO A 248 -16.24 -15.14 -14.48
N ASP A 249 -16.50 -16.44 -14.50
CA ASP A 249 -17.75 -17.05 -14.02
C ASP A 249 -17.55 -17.82 -12.70
N HIS A 250 -16.57 -17.41 -11.89
CA HIS A 250 -16.37 -17.95 -10.54
C HIS A 250 -17.08 -17.07 -9.49
N ASP A 251 -17.43 -17.66 -8.35
CA ASP A 251 -18.30 -17.04 -7.35
C ASP A 251 -17.79 -15.69 -6.83
N SER A 252 -16.48 -15.54 -6.60
CA SER A 252 -15.90 -14.29 -6.09
C SER A 252 -16.00 -13.14 -7.09
N ALA A 253 -15.80 -13.37 -8.39
CA ALA A 253 -15.98 -12.36 -9.43
C ALA A 253 -17.45 -11.92 -9.54
N ARG A 254 -18.40 -12.86 -9.46
CA ARG A 254 -19.84 -12.55 -9.44
C ARG A 254 -20.23 -11.71 -8.23
N ALA A 255 -19.75 -12.08 -7.04
CA ALA A 255 -20.00 -11.35 -5.80
C ALA A 255 -19.44 -9.92 -5.87
N TYR A 256 -18.19 -9.76 -6.35
CA TYR A 256 -17.58 -8.43 -6.55
C TYR A 256 -18.41 -7.56 -7.50
N MET A 257 -18.79 -8.10 -8.67
CA MET A 257 -19.60 -7.34 -9.63
C MET A 257 -20.95 -6.96 -9.02
N GLN A 258 -21.63 -7.87 -8.33
CA GLN A 258 -22.91 -7.54 -7.67
C GLN A 258 -22.77 -6.42 -6.62
N ALA A 259 -21.66 -6.39 -5.88
CA ALA A 259 -21.42 -5.40 -4.83
C ALA A 259 -21.07 -4.01 -5.38
N HIS A 260 -20.29 -3.93 -6.46
CA HIS A 260 -19.69 -2.67 -6.91
C HIS A 260 -20.28 -2.12 -8.22
N TRP A 261 -21.05 -2.92 -8.96
CA TRP A 261 -21.63 -2.51 -10.23
C TRP A 261 -22.76 -1.50 -10.04
N GLN A 262 -22.63 -0.34 -10.67
CA GLN A 262 -23.66 0.68 -10.71
C GLN A 262 -23.73 1.34 -12.08
N GLU A 263 -24.92 1.35 -12.67
CA GLU A 263 -25.16 2.06 -13.92
C GLU A 263 -24.97 3.59 -13.75
N PRO A 264 -24.44 4.28 -14.78
CA PRO A 264 -24.11 3.75 -16.10
C PRO A 264 -22.67 3.20 -16.22
N TRP A 265 -21.88 3.21 -15.14
CA TRP A 265 -20.43 3.03 -15.20
C TRP A 265 -19.93 1.60 -14.94
N GLY A 266 -20.82 0.74 -14.45
CA GLY A 266 -20.50 -0.60 -13.98
C GLY A 266 -19.66 -0.54 -12.70
N ASP A 267 -18.55 -1.28 -12.64
CA ASP A 267 -17.67 -1.31 -11.47
C ASP A 267 -16.70 -0.13 -11.37
N ARG A 268 -16.63 0.72 -12.40
CA ARG A 268 -15.77 1.93 -12.44
C ARG A 268 -16.12 2.90 -11.34
N ARG A 269 -15.09 3.29 -10.59
CA ARG A 269 -15.15 4.28 -9.51
C ARG A 269 -13.75 4.75 -9.13
N GLN A 270 -13.71 5.80 -8.31
CA GLN A 270 -12.51 6.21 -7.60
C GLN A 270 -12.77 6.14 -6.11
N GLU A 271 -11.80 5.57 -5.39
CA GLU A 271 -11.74 5.53 -3.94
C GLU A 271 -10.31 5.86 -3.53
N ILE A 272 -10.12 7.05 -2.94
CA ILE A 272 -8.81 7.52 -2.48
C ILE A 272 -8.92 7.96 -1.04
N VAL A 273 -8.13 7.35 -0.16
CA VAL A 273 -7.99 7.78 1.24
C VAL A 273 -6.86 8.80 1.34
N PHE A 274 -7.10 9.89 2.06
CA PHE A 274 -6.13 10.91 2.44
C PHE A 274 -6.01 10.92 3.95
N ILE A 275 -4.79 10.78 4.46
CA ILE A 275 -4.48 10.66 5.89
C ILE A 275 -3.51 11.77 6.26
N GLY A 276 -3.79 12.48 7.34
CA GLY A 276 -2.87 13.49 7.84
C GLY A 276 -3.50 14.43 8.86
N SER A 277 -2.74 15.46 9.25
CA SER A 277 -3.11 16.40 10.32
C SER A 277 -3.37 17.79 9.74
N GLY A 278 -4.51 18.39 10.10
CA GLY A 278 -4.88 19.72 9.62
C GLY A 278 -5.29 19.77 8.14
N ILE A 279 -5.75 18.65 7.56
CA ILE A 279 -6.27 18.61 6.19
C ILE A 279 -7.53 19.47 6.12
N ASP A 280 -7.52 20.51 5.27
CA ASP A 280 -8.75 21.19 4.85
C ASP A 280 -9.51 20.29 3.87
N TRP A 281 -10.30 19.37 4.42
CA TRP A 281 -11.01 18.37 3.64
C TRP A 281 -12.02 19.00 2.66
N VAL A 282 -12.67 20.10 3.05
CA VAL A 282 -13.64 20.79 2.20
C VAL A 282 -12.95 21.33 0.95
N ALA A 283 -11.79 21.97 1.11
CA ALA A 283 -11.02 22.50 0.00
C ALA A 283 -10.45 21.38 -0.89
N LEU A 284 -9.88 20.33 -0.29
CA LEU A 284 -9.33 19.19 -1.05
C LEU A 284 -10.41 18.46 -1.84
N ARG A 285 -11.55 18.16 -1.20
CA ARG A 285 -12.69 17.54 -1.88
C ARG A 285 -13.20 18.39 -3.04
N ALA A 286 -13.30 19.72 -2.88
CA ALA A 286 -13.72 20.60 -3.96
C ALA A 286 -12.77 20.58 -5.16
N ARG A 287 -11.45 20.50 -4.92
CA ARG A 287 -10.44 20.34 -5.98
C ARG A 287 -10.60 19.01 -6.72
N LEU A 288 -10.83 17.91 -5.99
CA LEU A 288 -11.09 16.60 -6.58
C LEU A 288 -12.40 16.61 -7.39
N ASP A 289 -13.48 17.18 -6.85
CA ASP A 289 -14.76 17.30 -7.55
C ASP A 289 -14.66 18.15 -8.82
N ALA A 290 -13.86 19.23 -8.80
CA ALA A 290 -13.58 20.06 -9.97
C ALA A 290 -12.75 19.35 -11.05
N ALA A 291 -12.01 18.29 -10.67
CA ALA A 291 -11.26 17.47 -11.62
C ALA A 291 -12.13 16.41 -12.32
N LEU A 292 -13.37 16.18 -11.88
CA LEU A 292 -14.30 15.26 -12.55
C LEU A 292 -14.75 15.82 -13.90
N VAL A 293 -14.99 14.93 -14.86
CA VAL A 293 -15.69 15.31 -16.10
C VAL A 293 -17.09 15.83 -15.74
N PRO A 294 -17.52 16.99 -16.30
CA PRO A 294 -18.87 17.52 -16.10
C PRO A 294 -19.94 16.48 -16.42
N GLU A 295 -21.02 16.47 -15.64
CA GLU A 295 -22.08 15.46 -15.77
C GLU A 295 -22.73 15.49 -17.16
N GLU A 296 -22.79 16.66 -17.78
CA GLU A 296 -23.35 16.86 -19.12
C GLU A 296 -22.53 16.18 -20.21
N ALA A 297 -21.21 16.06 -20.00
CA ALA A 297 -20.24 15.43 -20.91
C ALA A 297 -20.02 13.93 -20.60
N ALA A 298 -20.31 13.50 -19.38
CA ALA A 298 -20.21 12.12 -18.92
C ALA A 298 -21.60 11.53 -18.59
N ARG A 299 -22.50 11.48 -19.59
CA ARG A 299 -23.87 10.96 -19.41
C ARG A 299 -23.95 9.42 -19.37
N GLY A 300 -22.92 8.74 -19.85
CA GLY A 300 -22.82 7.29 -19.91
C GLY A 300 -21.58 6.82 -20.69
N PRO A 301 -21.32 5.50 -20.73
CA PRO A 301 -20.18 4.90 -21.42
C PRO A 301 -20.03 5.31 -22.89
N GLU A 302 -21.13 5.48 -23.60
CA GLU A 302 -21.16 5.93 -25.00
C GLU A 302 -20.53 7.31 -25.20
N ALA A 303 -20.54 8.18 -24.18
CA ALA A 303 -19.91 9.50 -24.25
C ALA A 303 -18.38 9.44 -24.13
N LEU A 304 -17.81 8.35 -23.59
CA LEU A 304 -16.37 8.22 -23.33
C LEU A 304 -15.54 8.31 -24.62
N ALA A 305 -16.06 7.81 -25.75
CA ALA A 305 -15.37 7.90 -27.04
C ALA A 305 -15.08 9.33 -27.48
N ALA A 306 -15.95 10.29 -27.11
CA ALA A 306 -15.75 11.71 -27.40
C ALA A 306 -14.70 12.36 -26.47
N LEU A 307 -14.38 11.73 -25.34
CA LEU A 307 -13.42 12.23 -24.34
C LEU A 307 -12.00 11.68 -24.54
N ALA A 308 -11.84 10.67 -25.40
CA ALA A 308 -10.55 10.03 -25.68
C ALA A 308 -9.46 10.98 -26.24
N GLY A 309 -9.88 12.11 -26.83
CA GLY A 309 -8.97 13.12 -27.39
C GLY A 309 -8.48 14.18 -26.40
N MET A 310 -8.83 14.09 -25.10
CA MET A 310 -8.30 15.02 -24.09
C MET A 310 -6.79 14.88 -23.96
N ALA A 311 -6.12 15.98 -23.60
CA ALA A 311 -4.72 15.92 -23.23
C ALA A 311 -4.54 15.04 -21.98
N ASP A 312 -3.52 14.19 -22.02
CA ASP A 312 -3.28 13.15 -21.02
C ASP A 312 -1.79 13.16 -20.63
N PRO A 313 -1.44 13.73 -19.46
CA PRO A 313 -0.06 13.84 -19.02
C PRO A 313 0.49 12.55 -18.39
N PHE A 314 -0.36 11.53 -18.17
CA PHE A 314 0.09 10.29 -17.53
C PHE A 314 0.98 9.48 -18.47
N PRO A 315 2.01 8.78 -17.96
CA PRO A 315 2.84 7.90 -18.78
C PRO A 315 1.98 6.82 -19.44
N GLY A 316 2.37 6.35 -20.63
CA GLY A 316 1.61 5.32 -21.34
C GLY A 316 1.54 4.01 -20.54
N TRP A 317 0.34 3.51 -20.28
CA TRP A 317 0.14 2.21 -19.60
C TRP A 317 0.17 1.09 -20.63
N ARG A 318 1.09 0.14 -20.46
CA ARG A 318 1.21 -1.04 -21.33
C ARG A 318 0.67 -2.26 -20.60
N ARG A 319 0.13 -3.21 -21.36
CA ARG A 319 -0.09 -4.56 -20.85
C ARG A 319 1.27 -5.18 -20.61
N VAL A 320 1.54 -5.61 -19.39
CA VAL A 320 2.53 -6.68 -19.19
C VAL A 320 1.87 -7.89 -19.84
N GLU A 321 2.37 -8.31 -21.00
CA GLU A 321 1.95 -9.58 -21.58
C GLU A 321 2.24 -10.66 -20.53
N ALA A 322 1.20 -11.41 -20.15
CA ALA A 322 1.37 -12.55 -19.26
C ALA A 322 2.48 -13.42 -19.84
N ALA A 323 3.53 -13.67 -19.05
CA ALA A 323 4.56 -14.61 -19.43
C ALA A 323 3.90 -15.95 -19.75
N GLU A 324 4.02 -16.40 -21.00
CA GLU A 324 3.70 -17.77 -21.43
C GLU A 324 4.63 -18.79 -20.75
#